data_AF-A0A7X7EUC1-F1
#
_entry.id   AF-A0A7X7EUC1-F1
#
_cell.length_a   1.000
_cell.length_b   1.000
_cell.length_c   1.000
_cell.angle_alpha   90.00
_cell.angle_beta   90.00
_cell.angle_gamma   90.00
#
_symmetry.space_group_name_H-M   'P 1'
#
loop_
_entity.id
_entity.type
_entity.pdbx_description
1 polymer ?
#
loop_
_entity_poly.entity_id
_entity_poly.type
_entity_poly.pdbx_seq_one_letter_code
_entity_poly.pdbx_strand_id
1 'polypeptide(L)'
;RNYEDITLEVLDAINQRLCGLGVRYLWTSMNNVEGSLPGNWLKWNTRCIPGGRETFIKKVGEKGFLQGFWIGPFYLCSMLTDLMEHFEGAILKNPDGSPMVVCSRWDHGDAGRLAKKDRPCLYALDPSHPKVLAYIREVFETYRRWGVRYYMVDFLEAGAGNIHRFPYTGHYDQSLVAGPEVYTRFLRAMKSAAGEDAYLLSSSGPSLHHAGILDGVRTGNDFGEGRPLSPDAFFYPATTVINNLAFWTGPQYALINQAAYYHTHRKLFLNDSGNVLTVDKPIPLSHARIAATLHAFSGGPTMLGDDIRTIDDERLSLIKKTLPRSRDVGRPIDLFDSPKPAGPRVFLRHIEKSWGSFDVLAIYNLEKKPLDITVDLMKMKLDSDREYLVWDFWNEAFIGKTKGSLEVIVSPESVTVLRLTENVGHPTLLGTDMHVMMGEMEIPEYSYDAGSMICRLKANRPADPRGMVFVYAPDTVYIKNFDGLHIARDGTDNSLVIGVPLVFDAGGIAEREIRFGNLQEALDMARQNLA
;
A
#
# COMPACT_ATOMS: atom_id res chain seq x y z
N ARG A 1 25.76 -0.13 -16.21
CA ARG A 1 24.58 0.76 -16.23
C ARG A 1 24.61 1.60 -14.97
N ASN A 2 24.33 2.90 -15.07
CA ASN A 2 24.27 3.77 -13.89
C ASN A 2 22.83 3.77 -13.30
N TYR A 3 22.63 4.48 -12.19
CA TYR A 3 21.33 4.58 -11.52
C TYR A 3 20.27 5.30 -12.37
N GLU A 4 20.66 6.35 -13.10
CA GLU A 4 19.79 7.09 -14.02
C GLU A 4 19.21 6.18 -15.11
N ASP A 5 20.06 5.43 -15.81
CA ASP A 5 19.63 4.52 -16.89
C ASP A 5 18.63 3.49 -16.37
N ILE A 6 18.96 2.86 -15.24
CA ILE A 6 18.12 1.85 -14.59
C ILE A 6 16.76 2.44 -14.22
N THR A 7 16.75 3.63 -13.65
CA THR A 7 15.51 4.29 -13.22
C THR A 7 14.61 4.60 -14.41
N LEU A 8 15.17 5.14 -15.50
CA LEU A 8 14.39 5.45 -16.70
C LEU A 8 13.84 4.20 -17.39
N GLU A 9 14.61 3.10 -17.44
CA GLU A 9 14.14 1.80 -17.93
C GLU A 9 13.01 1.23 -17.06
N VAL A 10 13.08 1.41 -15.73
CA VAL A 10 12.00 0.98 -14.82
C VAL A 10 10.73 1.79 -15.05
N LEU A 11 10.82 3.10 -15.27
CA LEU A 11 9.66 3.92 -15.60
C LEU A 11 8.99 3.50 -16.91
N ASP A 12 9.78 3.13 -17.92
CA ASP A 12 9.25 2.56 -19.17
C ASP A 12 8.54 1.22 -18.94
N ALA A 13 9.13 0.35 -18.12
CA ALA A 13 8.50 -0.93 -17.76
C ALA A 13 7.19 -0.73 -16.98
N ILE A 14 7.11 0.26 -16.09
CA ILE A 14 5.87 0.62 -15.38
C ILE A 14 4.81 1.12 -16.37
N ASN A 15 5.16 2.04 -17.28
CA ASN A 15 4.24 2.54 -18.30
C ASN A 15 3.74 1.43 -19.24
N GLN A 16 4.57 0.43 -19.53
CA GLN A 16 4.18 -0.69 -20.38
C GLN A 16 3.34 -1.73 -19.64
N ARG A 17 3.76 -2.11 -18.43
CA ARG A 17 3.22 -3.30 -17.73
C ARG A 17 2.15 -2.95 -16.68
N LEU A 18 2.06 -1.70 -16.24
CA LEU A 18 1.14 -1.20 -15.21
C LEU A 18 0.35 0.05 -15.67
N CYS A 19 0.25 0.28 -16.99
CA CYS A 19 -0.43 1.44 -17.56
C CYS A 19 -1.85 1.62 -17.00
N GLY A 20 -2.21 2.85 -16.62
CA GLY A 20 -3.56 3.17 -16.14
C GLY A 20 -3.90 2.62 -14.75
N LEU A 21 -3.00 1.92 -14.05
CA LEU A 21 -3.23 1.42 -12.68
C LEU A 21 -2.85 2.42 -11.57
N GLY A 22 -2.56 3.67 -11.93
CA GLY A 22 -2.41 4.77 -10.97
C GLY A 22 -1.03 4.91 -10.32
N VAL A 23 0.02 4.32 -10.89
CA VAL A 23 1.41 4.58 -10.46
C VAL A 23 1.86 5.93 -11.03
N ARG A 24 2.19 6.89 -10.17
CA ARG A 24 2.41 8.29 -10.58
C ARG A 24 3.72 8.92 -10.10
N TYR A 25 4.38 8.34 -9.10
CA TYR A 25 5.55 8.94 -8.46
C TYR A 25 6.79 8.12 -8.70
N LEU A 26 7.91 8.79 -8.95
CA LEU A 26 9.25 8.24 -8.82
C LEU A 26 9.86 8.76 -7.52
N TRP A 27 10.23 7.87 -6.61
CA TRP A 27 11.00 8.23 -5.42
C TRP A 27 12.46 7.81 -5.58
N THR A 28 13.39 8.78 -5.60
CA THR A 28 14.83 8.49 -5.79
C THR A 28 15.59 8.28 -4.49
N SER A 29 14.90 8.30 -3.35
CA SER A 29 15.50 8.20 -2.02
C SER A 29 16.67 9.18 -1.86
N MET A 30 17.83 8.73 -1.37
CA MET A 30 19.03 9.55 -1.12
C MET A 30 19.93 9.75 -2.36
N ASN A 31 19.61 9.15 -3.50
CA ASN A 31 20.49 9.15 -4.67
C ASN A 31 20.53 10.50 -5.41
N ASN A 32 19.63 11.43 -5.10
CA ASN A 32 19.65 12.80 -5.64
C ASN A 32 20.64 13.72 -4.90
N VAL A 33 20.98 13.39 -3.65
CA VAL A 33 21.83 14.24 -2.77
C VAL A 33 23.29 13.85 -2.90
N GLU A 34 24.17 14.83 -3.10
CA GLU A 34 25.61 14.62 -3.21
C GLU A 34 26.16 13.93 -1.96
N GLY A 35 26.90 12.84 -2.18
CA GLY A 35 27.41 11.94 -1.15
C GLY A 35 26.34 11.18 -0.36
N SER A 36 25.05 11.38 -0.66
CA SER A 36 23.91 10.91 0.14
C SER A 36 24.05 11.30 1.62
N LEU A 37 24.50 12.54 1.86
CA LEU A 37 24.78 13.09 3.19
C LEU A 37 23.60 13.97 3.67
N PRO A 38 22.97 13.64 4.81
CA PRO A 38 21.92 14.46 5.38
C PRO A 38 22.39 15.88 5.69
N GLY A 39 21.60 16.87 5.29
CA GLY A 39 21.92 18.29 5.36
C GLY A 39 22.30 18.89 4.01
N ASN A 40 22.81 18.09 3.08
CA ASN A 40 23.34 18.55 1.79
C ASN A 40 22.27 18.74 0.69
N TRP A 41 21.04 19.11 1.07
CA TRP A 41 19.82 18.99 0.26
C TRP A 41 19.87 19.69 -1.10
N LEU A 42 20.60 20.81 -1.22
CA LEU A 42 20.71 21.56 -2.47
C LEU A 42 21.85 21.12 -3.38
N LYS A 43 22.72 20.19 -2.95
CA LYS A 43 23.84 19.67 -3.76
C LYS A 43 23.43 18.39 -4.48
N TRP A 44 23.44 18.45 -5.82
CA TRP A 44 23.00 17.37 -6.68
C TRP A 44 24.06 16.28 -6.85
N ASN A 45 23.65 15.01 -6.82
CA ASN A 45 24.53 13.88 -7.02
C ASN A 45 24.74 13.53 -8.51
N THR A 46 25.74 14.16 -9.14
CA THR A 46 26.13 13.88 -10.53
C THR A 46 26.78 12.51 -10.71
N ARG A 47 27.25 11.86 -9.65
CA ARG A 47 27.81 10.50 -9.72
C ARG A 47 26.73 9.45 -9.93
N CYS A 48 25.60 9.57 -9.23
CA CYS A 48 24.45 8.69 -9.41
C CYS A 48 23.62 9.08 -10.65
N ILE A 49 23.48 10.38 -10.92
CA ILE A 49 22.66 10.93 -12.00
C ILE A 49 23.53 11.84 -12.89
N PRO A 50 24.35 11.26 -13.77
CA PRO A 50 25.36 11.99 -14.57
C PRO A 50 24.76 12.93 -15.61
N GLY A 51 23.51 12.71 -16.06
CA GLY A 51 22.80 13.61 -16.95
C GLY A 51 22.44 14.96 -16.32
N GLY A 52 22.64 15.11 -15.00
CA GLY A 52 22.33 16.30 -14.24
C GLY A 52 20.84 16.43 -13.91
N ARG A 53 20.55 17.28 -12.92
CA ARG A 53 19.22 17.48 -12.35
C ARG A 53 18.14 17.79 -13.39
N GLU A 54 18.37 18.81 -14.22
CA GLU A 54 17.34 19.34 -15.13
C GLU A 54 16.96 18.31 -16.18
N THR A 55 17.95 17.68 -16.80
CA THR A 55 17.75 16.58 -17.76
C THR A 55 16.98 15.43 -17.12
N PHE A 56 17.37 15.01 -15.92
CA PHE A 56 16.76 13.87 -15.24
C PHE A 56 15.29 14.12 -14.92
N ILE A 57 14.98 15.24 -14.24
CA ILE A 57 13.59 15.56 -13.87
C ILE A 57 12.73 15.78 -15.12
N LYS A 58 13.28 16.40 -16.18
CA LYS A 58 12.59 16.53 -17.46
C LYS A 58 12.23 15.17 -18.04
N LYS A 59 13.18 14.22 -18.11
CA LYS A 59 12.93 12.86 -18.62
C LYS A 59 11.88 12.12 -17.78
N VAL A 60 11.90 12.27 -16.46
CA VAL A 60 10.88 11.68 -15.56
C VAL A 60 9.50 12.24 -15.88
N GLY A 61 9.40 13.56 -16.07
CA GLY A 61 8.16 14.24 -16.46
C GLY A 61 7.66 13.87 -17.87
N GLU A 62 8.56 13.75 -18.85
CA GLU A 62 8.24 13.29 -20.22
C GLU A 62 7.67 11.87 -20.24
N LYS A 63 8.01 11.04 -19.24
CA LYS A 63 7.43 9.71 -19.02
C LYS A 63 6.12 9.73 -18.22
N GLY A 64 5.61 10.88 -17.80
CA GLY A 64 4.35 11.03 -17.08
C GLY A 64 4.43 10.84 -15.57
N PHE A 65 5.63 10.81 -14.98
CA PHE A 65 5.84 10.64 -13.54
C PHE A 65 6.16 11.95 -12.84
N LEU A 66 5.78 12.03 -11.56
CA LEU A 66 6.14 13.11 -10.65
C LEU A 66 7.38 12.72 -9.84
N GLN A 67 8.39 13.59 -9.83
CA GLN A 67 9.59 13.38 -9.06
C GLN A 67 9.31 13.50 -7.56
N GLY A 68 9.94 12.63 -6.78
CA GLY A 68 9.91 12.64 -5.34
C GLY A 68 11.25 12.36 -4.68
N PHE A 69 11.49 12.97 -3.52
CA PHE A 69 12.76 12.90 -2.79
C PHE A 69 12.60 12.43 -1.34
N TRP A 70 13.69 11.93 -0.78
CA TRP A 70 13.83 11.71 0.65
C TRP A 70 14.51 12.91 1.31
N ILE A 71 14.07 13.27 2.52
CA ILE A 71 14.69 14.33 3.32
C ILE A 71 14.54 14.05 4.81
N GLY A 72 15.65 14.18 5.55
CA GLY A 72 15.66 14.20 7.02
C GLY A 72 15.82 15.63 7.51
N PRO A 73 14.77 16.45 7.61
CA PRO A 73 14.89 17.91 7.62
C PRO A 73 15.66 18.49 8.82
N PHE A 74 15.81 17.71 9.89
CA PHE A 74 16.56 18.10 11.08
C PHE A 74 17.99 17.55 11.12
N TYR A 75 18.36 16.62 10.22
CA TYR A 75 19.66 15.98 10.24
C TYR A 75 20.74 16.85 9.57
N LEU A 76 21.86 16.98 10.27
CA LEU A 76 23.08 17.61 9.76
C LEU A 76 24.28 16.67 9.95
N CYS A 77 24.89 16.25 8.85
CA CYS A 77 26.03 15.33 8.86
C CYS A 77 27.34 16.06 9.19
N SER A 78 28.12 15.51 10.13
CA SER A 78 29.41 16.09 10.56
C SER A 78 30.49 16.13 9.47
N MET A 79 30.29 15.42 8.35
CA MET A 79 31.17 15.48 7.18
C MET A 79 30.97 16.77 6.36
N LEU A 80 29.85 17.47 6.54
CA LEU A 80 29.54 18.71 5.83
C LEU A 80 30.09 19.92 6.59
N THR A 81 31.42 20.07 6.61
CA THR A 81 32.12 21.07 7.45
C THR A 81 31.60 22.50 7.29
N ASP A 82 31.31 22.92 6.06
CA ASP A 82 30.81 24.28 5.79
C ASP A 82 29.41 24.50 6.38
N LEU A 83 28.54 23.48 6.33
CA LEU A 83 27.22 23.54 6.93
C LEU A 83 27.28 23.40 8.45
N MET A 84 28.23 22.62 8.97
CA MET A 84 28.51 22.53 10.40
C MET A 84 28.92 23.89 10.97
N GLU A 85 29.80 24.62 10.30
CA GLU A 85 30.16 26.00 10.67
C GLU A 85 28.96 26.95 10.56
N HIS A 86 28.21 26.88 9.46
CA HIS A 86 27.06 27.74 9.24
C HIS A 86 25.96 27.59 10.33
N PHE A 87 25.74 26.36 10.78
CA PHE A 87 24.69 25.97 11.73
C PHE A 87 25.19 25.68 13.15
N GLU A 88 26.43 25.98 13.51
CA GLU A 88 27.01 25.67 14.84
C GLU A 88 26.10 26.15 15.99
N GLY A 89 25.60 27.38 15.90
CA GLY A 89 24.69 27.97 16.90
C GLY A 89 23.23 27.48 16.83
N ALA A 90 22.89 26.65 15.84
CA ALA A 90 21.56 26.10 15.61
C ALA A 90 21.47 24.59 15.89
N ILE A 91 22.55 23.96 16.37
CA ILE A 91 22.52 22.56 16.81
C ILE A 91 21.87 22.50 18.20
N LEU A 92 20.85 21.66 18.32
CA LEU A 92 20.19 21.38 19.60
C LEU A 92 21.18 20.78 20.59
N LYS A 93 20.94 21.01 21.88
CA LYS A 93 21.82 20.52 22.95
C LYS A 93 21.09 19.52 23.85
N ASN A 94 21.83 18.50 24.26
CA ASN A 94 21.42 17.53 25.28
C ASN A 94 21.19 18.23 26.63
N PRO A 95 20.57 17.52 27.60
CA PRO A 95 20.45 17.99 28.98
C PRO A 95 21.76 18.43 29.66
N ASP A 96 22.87 17.82 29.28
CA ASP A 96 24.21 18.13 29.81
C ASP A 96 24.91 19.29 29.06
N GLY A 97 24.25 19.91 28.08
CA GLY A 97 24.78 21.01 27.28
C GLY A 97 25.64 20.58 26.08
N SER A 98 25.91 19.29 25.89
CA SER A 98 26.62 18.79 24.72
C SER A 98 25.77 18.90 23.44
N PRO A 99 26.39 19.07 22.25
CA PRO A 99 25.65 19.02 20.98
C PRO A 99 24.90 17.69 20.80
N MET A 100 23.64 17.76 20.39
CA MET A 100 22.77 16.60 20.31
C MET A 100 23.08 15.76 19.06
N VAL A 101 23.74 14.62 19.29
CA VAL A 101 23.97 13.59 18.28
C VAL A 101 22.77 12.66 18.23
N VAL A 102 22.06 12.64 17.10
CA VAL A 102 20.85 11.81 16.88
C VAL A 102 21.12 10.53 16.11
N CYS A 103 22.27 10.47 15.44
CA CYS A 103 22.79 9.26 14.83
C CYS A 103 24.30 9.22 15.05
N SER A 104 24.78 8.24 15.81
CA SER A 104 26.20 8.16 16.20
C SER A 104 27.13 7.87 15.02
N ARG A 105 26.60 7.26 13.95
CA ARG A 105 27.32 7.02 12.70
C ARG A 105 26.34 6.96 11.52
N TRP A 106 26.66 7.64 10.43
CA TRP A 106 25.95 7.53 9.17
C TRP A 106 26.57 6.42 8.33
N ASP A 107 25.78 5.39 8.04
CA ASP A 107 26.26 4.16 7.40
C ASP A 107 25.94 4.10 5.90
N HIS A 108 25.55 5.22 5.28
CA HIS A 108 25.07 5.29 3.91
C HIS A 108 25.92 6.23 3.04
N GLY A 109 25.76 6.11 1.71
CA GLY A 109 26.42 7.02 0.78
C GLY A 109 27.95 6.96 0.85
N ASP A 110 28.58 8.14 0.78
CA ASP A 110 30.03 8.26 0.90
C ASP A 110 30.53 7.92 2.31
N ALA A 111 29.74 8.23 3.35
CA ALA A 111 30.05 7.85 4.71
C ALA A 111 30.12 6.33 4.90
N GLY A 112 29.22 5.57 4.26
CA GLY A 112 29.21 4.11 4.33
C GLY A 112 30.48 3.43 3.77
N ARG A 113 31.24 4.12 2.92
CA ARG A 113 32.51 3.63 2.35
C ARG A 113 33.70 3.81 3.28
N LEU A 114 33.54 4.60 4.34
CA LEU A 114 34.57 4.78 5.36
C LEU A 114 34.57 3.61 6.34
N ALA A 115 35.73 3.36 6.94
CA ALA A 115 35.83 2.41 8.05
C ALA A 115 34.88 2.85 9.17
N LYS A 116 34.22 1.88 9.85
CA LYS A 116 33.16 2.15 10.82
C LYS A 116 33.50 3.20 11.90
N LYS A 117 34.77 3.27 12.31
CA LYS A 117 35.27 4.23 13.30
C LYS A 117 35.38 5.67 12.78
N ASP A 118 35.47 5.84 11.46
CA ASP A 118 35.68 7.13 10.79
C ASP A 118 34.37 7.67 10.17
N ARG A 119 33.25 6.95 10.36
CA ARG A 119 31.94 7.35 9.85
C ARG A 119 31.43 8.57 10.64
N PRO A 120 30.93 9.62 9.96
CA PRO A 120 30.44 10.83 10.61
C PRO A 120 29.19 10.57 11.43
N CYS A 121 28.97 11.35 12.48
CA CYS A 121 27.71 11.38 13.19
C CYS A 121 26.72 12.38 12.54
N LEU A 122 25.45 12.32 12.94
CA LEU A 122 24.44 13.31 12.58
C LEU A 122 23.99 14.08 13.82
N TYR A 123 23.94 15.40 13.68
CA TYR A 123 23.40 16.33 14.67
C TYR A 123 21.95 16.70 14.34
N ALA A 124 21.23 17.15 15.35
CA ALA A 124 19.88 17.70 15.20
C ALA A 124 19.89 19.23 15.16
N LEU A 125 19.25 19.78 14.13
CA LEU A 125 19.00 21.20 13.98
C LEU A 125 17.79 21.65 14.81
N ASP A 126 17.89 22.84 15.39
CA ASP A 126 16.83 23.50 16.15
C ASP A 126 15.70 23.98 15.22
N PRO A 127 14.47 23.45 15.35
CA PRO A 127 13.36 23.79 14.47
C PRO A 127 12.91 25.26 14.59
N SER A 128 13.25 25.94 15.68
CA SER A 128 12.88 27.34 15.91
C SER A 128 13.94 28.35 15.43
N HIS A 129 15.15 27.89 15.13
CA HIS A 129 16.25 28.78 14.77
C HIS A 129 16.02 29.43 13.40
N PRO A 130 16.13 30.77 13.25
CA PRO A 130 15.82 31.47 11.99
C PRO A 130 16.59 30.96 10.77
N LYS A 131 17.89 30.65 10.93
CA LYS A 131 18.71 30.05 9.86
C LYS A 131 18.16 28.70 9.38
N VAL A 132 17.70 27.84 10.30
CA VAL A 132 17.19 26.50 9.98
C VAL A 132 15.86 26.62 9.24
N LEU A 133 14.97 27.50 9.71
CA LEU A 133 13.70 27.80 9.04
C LEU A 133 13.89 28.44 7.66
N ALA A 134 14.89 29.31 7.49
CA ALA A 134 15.22 29.89 6.18
C ALA A 134 15.73 28.82 5.21
N TYR A 135 16.66 27.98 5.66
CA TYR A 135 17.23 26.93 4.84
C TYR A 135 16.20 25.90 4.39
N ILE A 136 15.33 25.42 5.29
CA ILE A 136 14.32 24.43 4.90
C ILE A 136 13.29 25.01 3.91
N ARG A 137 12.93 26.30 4.04
CA ARG A 137 12.07 26.97 3.06
C ARG A 137 12.75 27.03 1.71
N GLU A 138 14.01 27.46 1.67
CA GLU A 138 14.78 27.51 0.43
C GLU A 138 14.86 26.13 -0.24
N VAL A 139 15.12 25.07 0.54
CA VAL A 139 15.18 23.68 0.04
C VAL A 139 13.87 23.28 -0.64
N PHE A 140 12.73 23.42 0.05
CA PHE A 140 11.45 22.99 -0.48
C PHE A 140 10.92 23.88 -1.61
N GLU A 141 11.14 25.19 -1.55
CA GLU A 141 10.82 26.10 -2.65
C GLU A 141 11.66 25.78 -3.89
N THR A 142 12.93 25.45 -3.70
CA THR A 142 13.83 25.03 -4.78
C THR A 142 13.39 23.71 -5.39
N TYR A 143 13.11 22.69 -4.58
CA TYR A 143 12.58 21.42 -5.04
C TYR A 143 11.25 21.59 -5.79
N ARG A 144 10.35 22.46 -5.30
CA ARG A 144 9.10 22.80 -5.97
C ARG A 144 9.35 23.43 -7.34
N ARG A 145 10.29 24.38 -7.45
CA ARG A 145 10.72 24.98 -8.73
C ARG A 145 11.30 23.95 -9.69
N TRP A 146 11.99 22.93 -9.18
CA TRP A 146 12.51 21.84 -10.00
C TRP A 146 11.43 20.88 -10.51
N GLY A 147 10.22 20.90 -9.94
CA GLY A 147 9.12 20.02 -10.33
C GLY A 147 8.88 18.83 -9.38
N VAL A 148 9.54 18.81 -8.22
CA VAL A 148 9.33 17.75 -7.21
C VAL A 148 7.97 17.93 -6.54
N ARG A 149 7.21 16.84 -6.39
CA ARG A 149 5.84 16.84 -5.84
C ARG A 149 5.57 15.75 -4.80
N TYR A 150 6.57 14.94 -4.49
CA TYR A 150 6.49 13.95 -3.42
C TYR A 150 7.69 14.05 -2.51
N TYR A 151 7.47 14.00 -1.20
CA TYR A 151 8.53 14.05 -0.21
C TYR A 151 8.30 12.98 0.84
N MET A 152 9.24 12.05 0.95
CA MET A 152 9.36 11.20 2.13
C MET A 152 10.19 11.97 3.15
N VAL A 153 9.55 12.40 4.23
CA VAL A 153 10.14 13.19 5.29
C VAL A 153 10.44 12.27 6.46
N ASP A 154 11.71 12.09 6.77
CA ASP A 154 12.18 11.03 7.67
C ASP A 154 12.91 11.60 8.88
N PHE A 155 13.10 10.74 9.87
CA PHE A 155 13.79 11.02 11.11
C PHE A 155 13.30 12.29 11.82
N LEU A 156 11.99 12.54 11.76
CA LEU A 156 11.42 13.76 12.31
C LEU A 156 11.53 13.82 13.84
N GLU A 157 11.77 12.70 14.51
CA GLU A 157 12.01 12.66 15.94
C GLU A 157 13.21 13.50 16.39
N ALA A 158 14.16 13.78 15.49
CA ALA A 158 15.35 14.57 15.79
C ALA A 158 15.05 16.04 16.15
N GLY A 159 13.98 16.60 15.58
CA GLY A 159 13.48 17.93 15.92
C GLY A 159 12.27 17.91 16.86
N ALA A 160 11.82 16.73 17.30
CA ALA A 160 10.57 16.59 18.04
C ALA A 160 10.71 16.87 19.54
N GLY A 161 11.91 16.85 20.11
CA GLY A 161 12.10 17.11 21.53
C GLY A 161 11.44 16.05 22.43
N ASN A 162 10.82 16.52 23.52
CA ASN A 162 10.21 15.70 24.57
C ASN A 162 8.95 14.92 24.16
N ILE A 163 8.37 15.18 22.97
CA ILE A 163 7.30 14.35 22.40
C ILE A 163 7.83 13.13 21.64
N HIS A 164 9.15 12.91 21.64
CA HIS A 164 9.79 11.70 21.14
C HIS A 164 11.10 11.39 21.91
N ARG A 165 12.08 10.77 21.24
CA ARG A 165 13.23 10.10 21.89
C ARG A 165 14.43 11.01 22.16
N PHE A 166 14.42 12.24 21.66
CA PHE A 166 15.56 13.17 21.73
C PHE A 166 15.16 14.47 22.45
N PRO A 167 15.04 14.46 23.79
CA PRO A 167 14.77 15.68 24.56
C PRO A 167 15.97 16.63 24.52
N TYR A 168 15.71 17.93 24.37
CA TYR A 168 16.72 18.98 24.37
C TYR A 168 16.49 19.97 25.52
N THR A 169 17.55 20.63 26.00
CA THR A 169 17.49 21.60 27.11
C THR A 169 16.81 22.92 26.75
N GLY A 170 17.00 23.36 25.50
CA GLY A 170 16.50 24.63 25.02
C GLY A 170 16.49 24.70 23.50
N HIS A 171 15.79 25.70 22.99
CA HIS A 171 15.68 26.02 21.57
C HIS A 171 15.77 27.55 21.42
N TYR A 172 15.93 28.06 20.21
CA TYR A 172 16.21 29.46 19.95
C TYR A 172 15.04 30.37 20.34
N ASP A 173 13.83 30.07 19.87
CA ASP A 173 12.64 30.90 20.14
C ASP A 173 11.98 30.52 21.46
N GLN A 174 12.50 31.05 22.57
CA GLN A 174 12.02 30.80 23.94
C GLN A 174 10.56 31.24 24.19
N SER A 175 9.90 31.88 23.22
CA SER A 175 8.47 32.18 23.32
C SER A 175 7.57 30.98 22.99
N LEU A 176 8.13 29.93 22.39
CA LEU A 176 7.41 28.71 22.02
C LEU A 176 7.58 27.61 23.07
N VAL A 177 6.60 26.70 23.13
CA VAL A 177 6.71 25.48 23.92
C VAL A 177 7.67 24.49 23.25
N ALA A 178 8.75 24.15 23.96
CA ALA A 178 9.72 23.14 23.54
C ALA A 178 9.05 21.79 23.27
N GLY A 179 9.39 21.16 22.15
CA GLY A 179 8.72 19.96 21.65
C GLY A 179 7.58 20.34 20.71
N PRO A 180 6.30 20.22 21.12
CA PRO A 180 5.17 20.22 20.20
C PRO A 180 5.02 21.53 19.41
N GLU A 181 5.12 22.70 20.03
CA GLU A 181 4.87 23.96 19.33
C GLU A 181 6.01 24.30 18.35
N VAL A 182 7.26 24.19 18.82
CA VAL A 182 8.47 24.38 18.00
C VAL A 182 8.45 23.44 16.79
N TYR A 183 8.19 22.16 17.03
CA TYR A 183 8.14 21.11 16.03
C TYR A 183 7.05 21.36 14.98
N THR A 184 5.81 21.57 15.43
CA THR A 184 4.66 21.79 14.54
C THR A 184 4.80 23.10 13.75
N ARG A 185 5.38 24.16 14.33
CA ARG A 185 5.68 25.41 13.59
C ARG A 185 6.67 25.18 12.45
N PHE A 186 7.71 24.37 12.67
CA PHE A 186 8.64 23.98 11.62
C PHE A 186 7.95 23.16 10.52
N LEU A 187 7.16 22.14 10.88
CA LEU A 187 6.45 21.31 9.91
C LEU A 187 5.50 22.13 9.03
N ARG A 188 4.81 23.12 9.60
CA ARG A 188 3.96 24.04 8.82
C ARG A 188 4.78 24.89 7.86
N ALA A 189 5.91 25.44 8.29
CA ALA A 189 6.79 26.20 7.40
C ALA A 189 7.31 25.33 6.23
N MET A 190 7.66 24.08 6.51
CA MET A 190 8.06 23.09 5.52
C MET A 190 6.92 22.76 4.54
N LYS A 191 5.71 22.44 5.03
CA LYS A 191 4.55 22.14 4.17
C LYS A 191 4.17 23.34 3.30
N SER A 192 4.16 24.55 3.85
CA SER A 192 3.90 25.77 3.07
C SER A 192 4.93 26.01 1.97
N ALA A 193 6.22 25.77 2.24
CA ALA A 193 7.28 25.90 1.23
C ALA A 193 7.19 24.82 0.14
N ALA A 194 6.77 23.61 0.49
CA ALA A 194 6.55 22.51 -0.45
C ALA A 194 5.38 22.79 -1.42
N GLY A 195 4.39 23.56 -0.97
CA GLY A 195 3.19 23.93 -1.71
C GLY A 195 2.03 22.94 -1.56
N GLU A 196 0.82 23.42 -1.79
CA GLU A 196 -0.43 22.63 -1.71
C GLU A 196 -0.49 21.50 -2.76
N ASP A 197 0.28 21.62 -3.85
CA ASP A 197 0.38 20.61 -4.90
C ASP A 197 1.37 19.47 -4.59
N ALA A 198 2.01 19.50 -3.42
CA ALA A 198 2.96 18.48 -2.98
C ALA A 198 2.37 17.52 -1.94
N TYR A 199 2.73 16.24 -2.08
CA TYR A 199 2.43 15.18 -1.13
C TYR A 199 3.62 14.92 -0.19
N LEU A 200 3.43 15.10 1.11
CA LEU A 200 4.43 14.87 2.15
C LEU A 200 4.02 13.65 2.99
N LEU A 201 4.87 12.64 2.98
CA LEU A 201 4.74 11.42 3.78
C LEU A 201 5.75 11.48 4.93
N SER A 202 5.28 11.48 6.18
CA SER A 202 6.18 11.19 7.31
C SER A 202 6.58 9.72 7.29
N SER A 203 7.87 9.44 7.19
CA SER A 203 8.44 8.09 7.34
C SER A 203 8.66 7.72 8.80
N SER A 204 9.02 8.66 9.66
CA SER A 204 9.22 8.39 11.10
C SER A 204 9.05 9.66 11.92
N GLY A 205 8.73 9.50 13.20
CA GLY A 205 8.49 10.58 14.14
C GLY A 205 7.14 10.49 14.86
N PRO A 206 6.75 11.55 15.61
CA PRO A 206 5.56 11.52 16.46
C PRO A 206 4.26 11.64 15.65
N SER A 207 3.68 10.49 15.25
CA SER A 207 2.57 10.39 14.28
C SER A 207 1.39 11.34 14.52
N LEU A 208 0.89 11.47 15.76
CA LEU A 208 -0.27 12.33 16.05
C LEU A 208 0.02 13.83 15.83
N HIS A 209 1.26 14.27 15.95
CA HIS A 209 1.65 15.67 15.78
C HIS A 209 1.78 16.09 14.31
N HIS A 210 1.55 15.15 13.38
CA HIS A 210 1.50 15.40 11.93
C HIS A 210 0.09 15.68 11.43
N ALA A 211 -0.94 15.39 12.24
CA ALA A 211 -2.34 15.53 11.86
C ALA A 211 -2.65 16.95 11.39
N GLY A 212 -3.28 17.06 10.21
CA GLY A 212 -3.62 18.33 9.59
C GLY A 212 -2.42 19.11 9.02
N ILE A 213 -1.22 18.52 8.94
CA ILE A 213 -0.02 19.16 8.37
C ILE A 213 0.57 18.31 7.24
N LEU A 214 0.79 17.02 7.49
CA LEU A 214 1.33 16.09 6.49
C LEU A 214 0.20 15.27 5.86
N ASP A 215 0.37 14.90 4.59
CA ASP A 215 -0.67 14.20 3.81
C ASP A 215 -0.77 12.73 4.19
N GLY A 216 0.39 12.09 4.38
CA GLY A 216 0.50 10.71 4.84
C GLY A 216 1.43 10.58 6.04
N VAL A 217 1.15 9.59 6.87
CA VAL A 217 1.97 9.27 8.05
C VAL A 217 2.19 7.78 8.10
N ARG A 218 3.47 7.38 8.19
CA ARG A 218 3.83 5.99 8.47
C ARG A 218 3.31 5.61 9.86
N THR A 219 2.41 4.64 9.91
CA THR A 219 1.75 4.19 11.14
C THR A 219 2.39 2.92 11.71
N GLY A 220 3.65 2.67 11.37
CA GLY A 220 4.38 1.47 11.72
C GLY A 220 5.86 1.60 11.38
N ASN A 221 6.58 0.49 11.48
CA ASN A 221 7.96 0.40 11.03
C ASN A 221 8.07 0.04 9.53
N ASP A 222 9.28 -0.08 9.01
CA ASP A 222 9.51 -0.55 7.63
C ASP A 222 8.91 -1.94 7.41
N PHE A 223 8.34 -2.18 6.24
CA PHE A 223 7.73 -3.45 5.85
C PHE A 223 8.50 -4.12 4.72
N GLY A 224 8.65 -5.44 4.81
CA GLY A 224 9.27 -6.29 3.79
C GLY A 224 10.79 -6.33 3.81
N GLU A 225 11.48 -5.46 4.55
CA GLU A 225 12.93 -5.29 4.44
C GLU A 225 13.77 -6.27 5.29
N GLY A 226 14.73 -6.99 4.69
CA GLY A 226 15.61 -7.96 5.36
C GLY A 226 16.89 -7.37 5.94
N ARG A 227 17.62 -6.56 5.15
CA ARG A 227 18.94 -5.91 5.43
C ARG A 227 20.08 -6.91 5.74
N PRO A 228 21.37 -6.59 5.48
CA PRO A 228 21.98 -5.81 4.39
C PRO A 228 22.68 -6.67 3.31
N LEU A 229 22.90 -6.08 2.12
CA LEU A 229 23.52 -6.70 0.92
C LEU A 229 25.04 -6.71 0.87
N SER A 230 25.70 -5.91 1.70
CA SER A 230 27.16 -5.84 1.75
C SER A 230 27.63 -5.62 3.19
N PRO A 231 28.85 -6.04 3.54
CA PRO A 231 29.39 -5.88 4.90
C PRO A 231 29.41 -4.43 5.40
N ASP A 232 29.47 -3.48 4.48
CA ASP A 232 29.56 -2.05 4.75
C ASP A 232 28.20 -1.35 4.74
N ALA A 233 27.19 -1.95 4.10
CA ALA A 233 25.82 -1.51 4.19
C ALA A 233 25.26 -1.91 5.56
N PHE A 234 24.93 -0.93 6.39
CA PHE A 234 24.18 -1.20 7.60
C PHE A 234 22.72 -1.50 7.22
N PHE A 235 22.07 -0.55 6.55
CA PHE A 235 20.62 -0.54 6.36
C PHE A 235 20.17 -0.33 4.90
N TYR A 236 21.06 -0.02 3.94
CA TYR A 236 20.69 0.27 2.54
C TYR A 236 21.81 -0.11 1.53
N PRO A 237 21.48 -0.61 0.32
CA PRO A 237 20.13 -0.93 -0.20
C PRO A 237 19.45 -2.06 0.58
N ALA A 238 18.13 -1.95 0.74
CA ALA A 238 17.32 -2.93 1.46
C ALA A 238 17.08 -4.18 0.60
N THR A 239 17.20 -5.35 1.21
CA THR A 239 16.72 -6.64 0.66
C THR A 239 15.33 -6.95 1.15
N THR A 240 14.73 -8.04 0.68
CA THR A 240 13.53 -8.60 1.29
C THR A 240 13.86 -9.59 2.41
N VAL A 241 13.09 -9.57 3.50
CA VAL A 241 13.11 -10.63 4.52
C VAL A 241 12.29 -11.85 4.06
N ILE A 242 12.78 -13.05 4.32
CA ILE A 242 12.06 -14.32 4.09
C ILE A 242 12.18 -15.23 5.32
N ASN A 243 11.36 -16.29 5.39
CA ASN A 243 11.40 -17.35 6.41
C ASN A 243 11.10 -16.93 7.86
N ASN A 244 10.77 -15.66 8.10
CA ASN A 244 10.35 -15.18 9.41
C ASN A 244 9.28 -14.09 9.27
N LEU A 245 8.00 -14.50 9.24
CA LEU A 245 6.85 -13.58 9.14
C LEU A 245 6.67 -12.71 10.41
N ALA A 246 7.32 -13.11 11.51
CA ALA A 246 7.40 -12.40 12.78
C ALA A 246 8.64 -11.49 12.88
N PHE A 247 9.46 -11.41 11.83
CA PHE A 247 10.56 -10.46 11.79
C PHE A 247 10.00 -9.05 11.96
N TRP A 248 10.79 -8.13 12.52
CA TRP A 248 10.24 -6.83 12.91
C TRP A 248 9.69 -6.05 11.70
N THR A 249 10.25 -6.21 10.49
CA THR A 249 9.67 -5.69 9.22
C THR A 249 8.69 -6.63 8.52
N GLY A 250 8.31 -7.74 9.16
CA GLY A 250 7.44 -8.76 8.59
C GLY A 250 5.94 -8.45 8.72
N PRO A 251 5.09 -9.29 8.12
CA PRO A 251 3.64 -9.13 8.13
C PRO A 251 3.01 -9.00 9.52
N GLN A 252 3.56 -9.65 10.53
CA GLN A 252 2.99 -9.61 11.88
C GLN A 252 2.94 -8.18 12.44
N TYR A 253 4.03 -7.41 12.30
CA TYR A 253 4.07 -6.03 12.78
C TYR A 253 3.23 -5.11 11.88
N ALA A 254 3.23 -5.33 10.56
CA ALA A 254 2.39 -4.58 9.65
C ALA A 254 0.89 -4.71 10.00
N LEU A 255 0.40 -5.92 10.29
CA LEU A 255 -0.98 -6.16 10.71
C LEU A 255 -1.31 -5.45 12.02
N ILE A 256 -0.44 -5.56 13.02
CA ILE A 256 -0.64 -4.88 14.32
C ILE A 256 -0.72 -3.36 14.13
N ASN A 257 0.21 -2.80 13.36
CA ASN A 257 0.28 -1.37 13.08
C ASN A 257 -0.96 -0.88 12.31
N GLN A 258 -1.37 -1.61 11.27
CA GLN A 258 -2.59 -1.33 10.51
C GLN A 258 -3.83 -1.37 11.40
N ALA A 259 -3.94 -2.40 12.25
CA ALA A 259 -5.05 -2.58 13.18
C ALA A 259 -5.08 -1.51 14.29
N ALA A 260 -3.93 -1.05 14.78
CA ALA A 260 -3.86 0.00 15.78
C ALA A 260 -4.27 1.36 15.23
N TYR A 261 -3.96 1.65 13.95
CA TYR A 261 -4.16 2.97 13.36
C TYR A 261 -5.37 3.08 12.42
N TYR A 262 -6.08 2.00 12.06
CA TYR A 262 -7.16 2.04 11.05
C TYR A 262 -8.15 3.20 11.24
N HIS A 263 -8.48 3.53 12.49
CA HIS A 263 -9.46 4.56 12.85
C HIS A 263 -8.99 6.00 12.53
N THR A 264 -7.70 6.22 12.29
CA THR A 264 -7.09 7.51 11.94
C THR A 264 -7.06 7.77 10.42
N HIS A 265 -7.17 6.72 9.60
CA HIS A 265 -7.07 6.82 8.15
C HIS A 265 -8.14 7.77 7.58
N ARG A 266 -7.72 8.78 6.81
CA ARG A 266 -8.57 9.85 6.24
C ARG A 266 -9.38 10.67 7.24
N LYS A 267 -9.11 10.52 8.54
CA LYS A 267 -9.64 11.39 9.61
C LYS A 267 -8.57 12.33 10.14
N LEU A 268 -7.34 11.81 10.31
CA LEU A 268 -6.18 12.60 10.73
C LEU A 268 -5.17 12.77 9.60
N PHE A 269 -4.89 11.69 8.86
CA PHE A 269 -3.93 11.60 7.75
C PHE A 269 -4.20 10.34 6.92
N LEU A 270 -3.52 10.18 5.78
CA LEU A 270 -3.45 8.89 5.09
C LEU A 270 -2.46 7.97 5.82
N ASN A 271 -2.97 6.91 6.41
CA ASN A 271 -2.10 5.91 7.04
C ASN A 271 -1.26 5.21 5.98
N ASP A 272 0.05 5.17 6.21
CA ASP A 272 0.97 4.29 5.52
C ASP A 272 1.41 3.19 6.51
N SER A 273 0.74 2.04 6.46
CA SER A 273 1.12 0.87 7.28
C SER A 273 2.02 -0.11 6.53
N GLY A 274 2.50 0.26 5.33
CA GLY A 274 3.33 -0.57 4.47
C GLY A 274 4.02 0.28 3.41
N ASN A 275 5.28 0.61 3.65
CA ASN A 275 6.05 1.54 2.82
C ASN A 275 6.40 0.98 1.43
N VAL A 276 6.63 -0.33 1.34
CA VAL A 276 7.10 -1.00 0.12
C VAL A 276 6.36 -2.32 -0.09
N LEU A 277 5.87 -2.55 -1.32
CA LEU A 277 5.38 -3.84 -1.77
C LEU A 277 6.46 -4.55 -2.58
N THR A 278 6.89 -5.72 -2.10
CA THR A 278 7.81 -6.62 -2.80
C THR A 278 7.23 -8.03 -2.79
N VAL A 279 7.08 -8.63 -3.97
CA VAL A 279 6.41 -9.92 -4.16
C VAL A 279 7.17 -10.87 -5.08
N ASP A 280 8.24 -10.40 -5.72
CA ASP A 280 9.00 -11.21 -6.66
C ASP A 280 9.80 -12.33 -5.97
N LYS A 281 10.29 -13.26 -6.78
CA LYS A 281 11.16 -14.35 -6.35
C LYS A 281 12.41 -13.77 -5.66
N PRO A 282 12.89 -14.38 -4.55
CA PRO A 282 12.58 -15.74 -4.08
C PRO A 282 11.46 -15.83 -3.02
N ILE A 283 10.60 -14.82 -2.88
CA ILE A 283 9.52 -14.84 -1.88
C ILE A 283 8.54 -15.99 -2.19
N PRO A 284 8.20 -16.88 -1.23
CA PRO A 284 7.17 -17.91 -1.43
C PRO A 284 5.84 -17.29 -1.87
N LEU A 285 5.10 -17.96 -2.77
CA LEU A 285 3.86 -17.40 -3.32
C LEU A 285 2.82 -17.05 -2.24
N SER A 286 2.70 -17.89 -1.20
CA SER A 286 1.79 -17.61 -0.08
C SER A 286 2.18 -16.34 0.70
N HIS A 287 3.48 -16.11 0.91
CA HIS A 287 3.99 -14.90 1.56
C HIS A 287 3.81 -13.66 0.68
N ALA A 288 3.99 -13.80 -0.64
CA ALA A 288 3.71 -12.75 -1.60
C ALA A 288 2.22 -12.38 -1.64
N ARG A 289 1.30 -13.36 -1.53
CA ARG A 289 -0.14 -13.13 -1.38
C ARG A 289 -0.48 -12.43 -0.06
N ILE A 290 0.21 -12.75 1.04
CA ILE A 290 0.10 -12.01 2.31
C ILE A 290 0.47 -10.54 2.10
N ALA A 291 1.64 -10.25 1.50
CA ALA A 291 2.09 -8.89 1.24
C ALA A 291 1.14 -8.12 0.30
N ALA A 292 0.66 -8.76 -0.77
CA ALA A 292 -0.32 -8.18 -1.68
C ALA A 292 -1.67 -7.89 -1.00
N THR A 293 -2.15 -8.77 -0.13
CA THR A 293 -3.39 -8.55 0.61
C THR A 293 -3.24 -7.45 1.66
N LEU A 294 -2.13 -7.45 2.41
CA LEU A 294 -1.76 -6.37 3.33
C LEU A 294 -1.76 -5.03 2.62
N HIS A 295 -1.09 -4.98 1.46
CA HIS A 295 -1.12 -3.83 0.59
C HIS A 295 -2.58 -3.50 0.27
N ALA A 296 -3.37 -4.35 -0.39
CA ALA A 296 -4.76 -4.05 -0.76
C ALA A 296 -5.64 -3.49 0.39
N PHE A 297 -5.43 -3.96 1.62
CA PHE A 297 -6.22 -3.55 2.79
C PHE A 297 -5.67 -2.35 3.56
N SER A 298 -4.40 -1.96 3.40
CA SER A 298 -3.77 -0.90 4.21
C SER A 298 -4.21 0.52 3.83
N GLY A 299 -4.66 0.72 2.59
CA GLY A 299 -4.80 2.04 1.99
C GLY A 299 -3.51 2.86 2.05
N GLY A 300 -3.58 4.13 1.65
CA GLY A 300 -2.43 5.05 1.69
C GLY A 300 -1.38 4.82 0.59
N PRO A 301 -0.34 5.67 0.55
CA PRO A 301 0.75 5.57 -0.42
C PRO A 301 1.63 4.35 -0.13
N THR A 302 2.03 3.63 -1.17
CA THR A 302 3.02 2.55 -1.08
C THR A 302 3.95 2.63 -2.28
N MET A 303 5.21 2.29 -2.08
CA MET A 303 6.21 2.18 -3.15
C MET A 303 6.25 0.74 -3.68
N LEU A 304 6.50 0.57 -4.97
CA LEU A 304 6.80 -0.75 -5.54
C LEU A 304 8.31 -1.03 -5.38
N GLY A 305 8.65 -2.14 -4.73
CA GLY A 305 10.04 -2.51 -4.42
C GLY A 305 10.69 -3.43 -5.44
N ASP A 306 9.90 -4.17 -6.21
CA ASP A 306 10.39 -5.10 -7.24
C ASP A 306 10.89 -4.37 -8.50
N ASP A 307 11.83 -4.99 -9.21
CA ASP A 307 12.26 -4.52 -10.52
C ASP A 307 11.24 -4.89 -11.60
N ILE A 308 10.39 -3.93 -11.97
CA ILE A 308 9.31 -4.12 -12.95
C ILE A 308 9.82 -4.52 -14.34
N ARG A 309 11.12 -4.35 -14.64
CA ARG A 309 11.71 -4.81 -15.91
C ARG A 309 11.86 -6.33 -15.96
N THR A 310 12.11 -6.97 -14.81
CA THR A 310 12.49 -8.39 -14.73
C THR A 310 11.59 -9.24 -13.86
N ILE A 311 10.62 -8.64 -13.16
CA ILE A 311 9.64 -9.37 -12.33
C ILE A 311 8.90 -10.42 -13.15
N ASP A 312 8.76 -11.60 -12.56
CA ASP A 312 7.99 -12.72 -13.11
C ASP A 312 6.52 -12.35 -13.33
N ASP A 313 5.92 -12.79 -14.44
CA ASP A 313 4.54 -12.41 -14.79
C ASP A 313 3.51 -12.86 -13.75
N GLU A 314 3.72 -14.01 -13.09
CA GLU A 314 2.87 -14.47 -11.98
C GLU A 314 2.94 -13.49 -10.80
N ARG A 315 4.13 -12.92 -10.54
CA ARG A 315 4.36 -11.99 -9.43
C ARG A 315 3.90 -10.58 -9.76
N LEU A 316 4.08 -10.14 -11.00
CA LEU A 316 3.48 -8.90 -11.49
C LEU A 316 1.95 -8.92 -11.38
N SER A 317 1.31 -10.07 -11.68
CA SER A 317 -0.13 -10.24 -11.52
C SER A 317 -0.60 -9.92 -10.09
N LEU A 318 0.20 -10.28 -9.06
CA LEU A 318 -0.11 -9.93 -7.68
C LEU A 318 -0.14 -8.42 -7.45
N ILE A 319 0.83 -7.67 -7.99
CA ILE A 319 0.85 -6.20 -7.90
C ILE A 319 -0.40 -5.63 -8.56
N LYS A 320 -0.70 -6.08 -9.79
CA LYS A 320 -1.89 -5.64 -10.55
C LYS A 320 -3.18 -5.86 -9.77
N LYS A 321 -3.34 -7.02 -9.12
CA LYS A 321 -4.52 -7.36 -8.31
C LYS A 321 -4.73 -6.44 -7.09
N THR A 322 -3.78 -5.58 -6.75
CA THR A 322 -3.88 -4.60 -5.65
C THR A 322 -4.05 -3.15 -6.11
N LEU A 323 -4.11 -2.94 -7.43
CA LEU A 323 -4.22 -1.63 -8.06
C LEU A 323 -5.46 -1.57 -8.97
N PRO A 324 -6.12 -0.41 -9.13
CA PRO A 324 -5.87 0.82 -8.40
C PRO A 324 -6.20 0.68 -6.91
N ARG A 325 -5.55 1.49 -6.09
CA ARG A 325 -5.68 1.42 -4.62
C ARG A 325 -7.08 1.88 -4.20
N SER A 326 -7.69 1.12 -3.28
CA SER A 326 -8.90 1.55 -2.59
C SER A 326 -8.64 2.83 -1.79
N ARG A 327 -9.68 3.67 -1.71
CA ARG A 327 -9.70 4.86 -0.85
C ARG A 327 -9.77 4.50 0.64
N ASP A 328 -10.52 3.46 0.98
CA ASP A 328 -10.75 3.04 2.36
C ASP A 328 -9.90 1.82 2.73
N VAL A 329 -9.78 1.57 4.04
CA VAL A 329 -8.89 0.56 4.64
C VAL A 329 -9.66 -0.53 5.36
N GLY A 330 -9.03 -1.69 5.52
CA GLY A 330 -9.56 -2.80 6.29
C GLY A 330 -9.80 -2.42 7.75
N ARG A 331 -11.02 -2.68 8.24
CA ARG A 331 -11.35 -2.59 9.67
C ARG A 331 -10.99 -3.90 10.35
N PRO A 332 -10.11 -3.93 11.38
CA PRO A 332 -9.90 -5.13 12.16
C PRO A 332 -11.18 -5.47 12.94
N ILE A 333 -11.64 -6.71 12.88
CA ILE A 333 -12.84 -7.17 13.61
C ILE A 333 -12.50 -8.07 14.80
N ASP A 334 -11.21 -8.36 14.99
CA ASP A 334 -10.64 -9.18 16.06
C ASP A 334 -9.57 -8.43 16.88
N LEU A 335 -9.54 -7.09 16.80
CA LEU A 335 -8.49 -6.23 17.38
C LEU A 335 -8.21 -6.54 18.87
N PHE A 336 -9.25 -6.85 19.65
CA PHE A 336 -9.15 -7.14 21.08
C PHE A 336 -9.35 -8.63 21.41
N ASP A 337 -9.55 -9.48 20.41
CA ASP A 337 -9.87 -10.89 20.57
C ASP A 337 -8.62 -11.79 20.42
N SER A 338 -7.58 -11.30 19.72
CA SER A 338 -6.38 -12.08 19.40
C SER A 338 -5.12 -11.55 20.14
N PRO A 339 -4.80 -12.07 21.34
CA PRO A 339 -3.64 -11.63 22.11
C PRO A 339 -2.33 -11.99 21.40
N LYS A 340 -1.23 -11.34 21.79
CA LYS A 340 0.12 -11.77 21.36
C LYS A 340 0.38 -13.23 21.78
N PRO A 341 1.08 -14.04 20.96
CA PRO A 341 1.85 -13.66 19.77
C PRO A 341 1.03 -13.58 18.48
N ALA A 342 -0.23 -14.00 18.47
CA ALA A 342 -1.09 -14.05 17.29
C ALA A 342 -1.36 -12.65 16.70
N GLY A 343 -1.89 -11.74 17.52
CA GLY A 343 -2.28 -10.40 17.10
C GLY A 343 -3.48 -10.37 16.12
N PRO A 344 -3.97 -9.16 15.77
CA PRO A 344 -5.11 -8.99 14.85
C PRO A 344 -4.82 -9.61 13.48
N ARG A 345 -5.76 -10.40 12.97
CA ARG A 345 -5.63 -11.17 11.73
C ARG A 345 -6.90 -11.21 10.89
N VAL A 346 -7.99 -10.58 11.32
CA VAL A 346 -9.26 -10.57 10.59
C VAL A 346 -9.64 -9.14 10.23
N PHE A 347 -9.58 -8.81 8.95
CA PHE A 347 -9.83 -7.47 8.43
C PHE A 347 -11.00 -7.47 7.46
N LEU A 348 -11.94 -6.56 7.68
CA LEU A 348 -13.17 -6.44 6.91
C LEU A 348 -13.21 -5.14 6.10
N ARG A 349 -13.69 -5.24 4.86
CA ARG A 349 -14.11 -4.12 4.03
C ARG A 349 -15.57 -4.31 3.64
N HIS A 350 -16.41 -3.36 4.03
CA HIS A 350 -17.74 -3.23 3.47
C HIS A 350 -17.67 -2.33 2.23
N ILE A 351 -18.32 -2.74 1.14
CA ILE A 351 -18.29 -2.03 -0.14
C ILE A 351 -19.73 -1.81 -0.62
N GLU A 352 -20.07 -0.56 -0.89
CA GLU A 352 -21.35 -0.14 -1.46
C GLU A 352 -21.15 0.35 -2.90
N LYS A 353 -21.93 -0.20 -3.83
CA LYS A 353 -21.98 0.19 -5.24
C LYS A 353 -23.41 0.50 -5.63
N SER A 354 -23.60 1.18 -6.76
CA SER A 354 -24.94 1.46 -7.32
C SER A 354 -25.75 0.19 -7.63
N TRP A 355 -25.06 -0.94 -7.84
CA TRP A 355 -25.63 -2.23 -8.18
C TRP A 355 -25.73 -3.21 -6.99
N GLY A 356 -25.31 -2.81 -5.79
CA GLY A 356 -25.41 -3.65 -4.60
C GLY A 356 -24.29 -3.43 -3.58
N SER A 357 -24.40 -4.12 -2.45
CA SER A 357 -23.42 -4.12 -1.36
C SER A 357 -22.86 -5.51 -1.11
N PHE A 358 -21.59 -5.57 -0.71
CA PHE A 358 -20.93 -6.82 -0.37
C PHE A 358 -19.77 -6.55 0.60
N ASP A 359 -19.30 -7.62 1.23
CA ASP A 359 -18.22 -7.55 2.21
C ASP A 359 -17.03 -8.38 1.75
N VAL A 360 -15.82 -7.86 1.94
CA VAL A 360 -14.55 -8.54 1.64
C VAL A 360 -13.78 -8.72 2.94
N LEU A 361 -13.50 -9.98 3.28
CA LEU A 361 -12.90 -10.43 4.51
C LEU A 361 -11.52 -11.03 4.24
N ALA A 362 -10.46 -10.44 4.80
CA ALA A 362 -9.12 -11.03 4.80
C ALA A 362 -8.84 -11.70 6.15
N ILE A 363 -8.42 -12.97 6.10
CA ILE A 363 -8.02 -13.76 7.27
C ILE A 363 -6.58 -14.20 7.08
N TYR A 364 -5.69 -13.72 7.94
CA TYR A 364 -4.26 -14.01 7.87
C TYR A 364 -3.89 -15.15 8.82
N ASN A 365 -3.16 -16.15 8.32
CA ASN A 365 -2.52 -17.16 9.13
C ASN A 365 -1.00 -17.08 8.97
N LEU A 366 -0.32 -16.46 9.94
CA LEU A 366 1.14 -16.36 9.96
C LEU A 366 1.80 -17.54 10.68
N GLU A 367 1.02 -18.52 11.16
CA GLU A 367 1.51 -19.68 11.89
C GLU A 367 1.88 -20.82 10.93
N LYS A 368 2.72 -21.75 11.41
CA LYS A 368 3.17 -22.93 10.64
C LYS A 368 2.16 -24.09 10.61
N LYS A 369 0.99 -23.91 11.20
CA LYS A 369 -0.10 -24.90 11.26
C LYS A 369 -1.37 -24.29 10.67
N PRO A 370 -2.32 -25.11 10.18
CA PRO A 370 -3.62 -24.61 9.76
C PRO A 370 -4.32 -23.85 10.89
N LEU A 371 -5.10 -22.84 10.51
CA LEU A 371 -5.91 -22.06 11.41
C LEU A 371 -7.39 -22.33 11.11
N ASP A 372 -8.06 -22.98 12.04
CA ASP A 372 -9.52 -23.13 12.02
C ASP A 372 -10.13 -21.91 12.74
N ILE A 373 -10.98 -21.16 12.06
CA ILE A 373 -11.61 -19.96 12.60
C ILE A 373 -13.09 -19.90 12.24
N THR A 374 -13.90 -19.51 13.22
CA THR A 374 -15.32 -19.18 13.03
C THR A 374 -15.51 -17.68 13.16
N VAL A 375 -16.05 -17.07 12.11
CA VAL A 375 -16.35 -15.63 12.07
C VAL A 375 -17.86 -15.44 12.19
N ASP A 376 -18.30 -14.83 13.29
CA ASP A 376 -19.69 -14.43 13.49
C ASP A 376 -20.05 -13.28 12.53
N LEU A 377 -21.08 -13.47 11.71
CA LEU A 377 -21.53 -12.47 10.73
C LEU A 377 -22.01 -11.18 11.42
N MET A 378 -22.48 -11.25 12.66
CA MET A 378 -22.84 -10.06 13.44
C MET A 378 -21.63 -9.16 13.72
N LYS A 379 -20.42 -9.71 13.90
CA LYS A 379 -19.18 -8.90 14.05
C LYS A 379 -18.83 -8.15 12.76
N MET A 380 -19.25 -8.70 11.62
CA MET A 380 -19.15 -8.05 10.32
C MET A 380 -20.24 -6.98 10.11
N LYS A 381 -21.25 -6.92 10.98
CA LYS A 381 -22.48 -6.11 10.84
C LYS A 381 -23.40 -6.61 9.72
N LEU A 382 -23.31 -7.89 9.39
CA LEU A 382 -24.22 -8.57 8.48
C LEU A 382 -25.43 -9.09 9.25
N ASP A 383 -26.59 -9.14 8.59
CA ASP A 383 -27.82 -9.71 9.14
C ASP A 383 -27.67 -11.24 9.25
N SER A 384 -27.69 -11.76 10.48
CA SER A 384 -27.49 -13.18 10.78
C SER A 384 -28.63 -14.08 10.29
N ASP A 385 -29.80 -13.53 10.00
CA ASP A 385 -30.94 -14.30 9.50
C ASP A 385 -30.91 -14.50 7.98
N ARG A 386 -30.04 -13.76 7.28
CA ARG A 386 -29.84 -13.89 5.83
C ARG A 386 -28.75 -14.91 5.50
N GLU A 387 -28.86 -15.44 4.29
CA GLU A 387 -27.85 -16.32 3.71
C GLU A 387 -26.94 -15.52 2.78
N TYR A 388 -25.64 -15.83 2.79
CA TYR A 388 -24.62 -15.18 1.98
C TYR A 388 -23.86 -16.21 1.14
N LEU A 389 -23.63 -15.85 -0.12
CA LEU A 389 -22.74 -16.54 -1.04
C LEU A 389 -21.29 -16.18 -0.70
N VAL A 390 -20.39 -17.17 -0.70
CA VAL A 390 -18.99 -16.97 -0.31
C VAL A 390 -18.03 -17.37 -1.44
N TRP A 391 -17.17 -16.42 -1.84
CA TRP A 391 -16.18 -16.60 -2.90
C TRP A 391 -14.76 -16.37 -2.39
N ASP A 392 -13.83 -17.29 -2.65
CA ASP A 392 -12.40 -17.16 -2.35
C ASP A 392 -11.63 -16.60 -3.54
N PHE A 393 -11.05 -15.41 -3.36
CA PHE A 393 -10.30 -14.70 -4.39
C PHE A 393 -9.02 -15.42 -4.83
N TRP A 394 -8.22 -15.93 -3.88
CA TRP A 394 -6.89 -16.45 -4.20
C TRP A 394 -6.92 -17.86 -4.79
N ASN A 395 -8.00 -18.59 -4.51
CA ASN A 395 -8.25 -19.92 -5.05
C ASN A 395 -9.26 -19.93 -6.20
N GLU A 396 -9.88 -18.78 -6.52
CA GLU A 396 -10.92 -18.64 -7.53
C GLU A 396 -12.05 -19.68 -7.34
N ALA A 397 -12.54 -19.78 -6.11
CA ALA A 397 -13.42 -20.87 -5.68
C ALA A 397 -14.70 -20.35 -5.01
N PHE A 398 -15.84 -20.90 -5.42
CA PHE A 398 -17.09 -20.79 -4.66
C PHE A 398 -17.02 -21.80 -3.52
N ILE A 399 -17.04 -21.31 -2.27
CA ILE A 399 -16.90 -22.16 -1.08
C ILE A 399 -18.25 -22.46 -0.41
N GLY A 400 -19.34 -22.00 -1.02
CA GLY A 400 -20.72 -22.31 -0.62
C GLY A 400 -21.48 -21.12 -0.05
N LYS A 401 -22.50 -21.46 0.76
CA LYS A 401 -23.42 -20.53 1.41
C LYS A 401 -23.19 -20.54 2.91
N THR A 402 -23.39 -19.39 3.56
CA THR A 402 -23.27 -19.25 5.02
C THR A 402 -24.43 -18.44 5.58
N LYS A 403 -24.83 -18.74 6.82
CA LYS A 403 -25.83 -18.02 7.61
C LYS A 403 -25.40 -18.02 9.08
N GLY A 404 -25.57 -16.89 9.77
CA GLY A 404 -25.15 -16.71 11.17
C GLY A 404 -23.64 -16.65 11.40
N SER A 405 -22.89 -17.63 10.92
CA SER A 405 -21.43 -17.71 11.09
C SER A 405 -20.73 -18.40 9.91
N LEU A 406 -19.50 -17.96 9.62
CA LEU A 406 -18.65 -18.51 8.59
C LEU A 406 -17.49 -19.31 9.20
N GLU A 407 -17.37 -20.58 8.85
CA GLU A 407 -16.23 -21.44 9.22
C GLU A 407 -15.19 -21.44 8.10
N VAL A 408 -13.92 -21.19 8.45
CA VAL A 408 -12.81 -21.10 7.49
C VAL A 408 -11.60 -21.83 8.02
N ILE A 409 -10.96 -22.65 7.18
CA ILE A 409 -9.64 -23.23 7.42
C ILE A 409 -8.62 -22.46 6.58
N VAL A 410 -7.73 -21.71 7.23
CA VAL A 410 -6.66 -20.96 6.57
C VAL A 410 -5.37 -21.75 6.61
N SER A 411 -4.77 -22.00 5.44
CA SER A 411 -3.52 -22.75 5.33
C SER A 411 -2.37 -22.10 6.13
N PRO A 412 -1.36 -22.88 6.59
CA PRO A 412 -0.17 -22.32 7.21
C PRO A 412 0.49 -21.22 6.39
N GLU A 413 1.02 -20.19 7.07
CA GLU A 413 1.78 -19.09 6.46
C GLU A 413 1.14 -18.54 5.17
N SER A 414 -0.17 -18.27 5.24
CA SER A 414 -0.98 -17.85 4.09
C SER A 414 -2.05 -16.81 4.48
N VAL A 415 -2.85 -16.40 3.50
CA VAL A 415 -3.99 -15.52 3.68
C VAL A 415 -5.15 -16.04 2.83
N THR A 416 -6.36 -15.99 3.38
CA THR A 416 -7.61 -16.24 2.66
C THR A 416 -8.34 -14.90 2.52
N VAL A 417 -8.85 -14.61 1.32
CA VAL A 417 -9.64 -13.40 1.05
C VAL A 417 -10.99 -13.82 0.48
N LEU A 418 -12.05 -13.55 1.23
CA LEU A 418 -13.40 -13.99 0.93
C LEU A 418 -14.29 -12.80 0.60
N ARG A 419 -15.11 -12.92 -0.44
CA ARG A 419 -16.25 -12.03 -0.66
C ARG A 419 -17.52 -12.71 -0.15
N LEU A 420 -18.30 -11.98 0.63
CA LEU A 420 -19.64 -12.35 1.06
C LEU A 420 -20.65 -11.44 0.36
N THR A 421 -21.64 -12.03 -0.29
CA THR A 421 -22.72 -11.31 -0.97
C THR A 421 -24.04 -11.95 -0.62
N GLU A 422 -25.06 -11.16 -0.28
CA GLU A 422 -26.37 -11.71 0.09
C GLU A 422 -26.92 -12.62 -1.02
N ASN A 423 -27.41 -13.80 -0.64
CA ASN A 423 -28.12 -14.68 -1.56
C ASN A 423 -29.56 -14.18 -1.73
N VAL A 424 -29.79 -13.44 -2.81
CA VAL A 424 -31.08 -12.85 -3.17
C VAL A 424 -31.95 -13.78 -4.05
N GLY A 425 -31.56 -15.04 -4.22
CA GLY A 425 -32.36 -16.05 -4.93
C GLY A 425 -32.38 -15.89 -6.46
N HIS A 426 -31.48 -15.10 -7.02
CA HIS A 426 -31.34 -14.89 -8.46
C HIS A 426 -29.86 -14.77 -8.86
N PRO A 427 -29.53 -14.76 -10.17
CA PRO A 427 -28.15 -14.61 -10.61
C PRO A 427 -27.44 -13.41 -9.98
N THR A 428 -26.29 -13.66 -9.36
CA THR A 428 -25.59 -12.71 -8.50
C THR A 428 -24.10 -12.74 -8.77
N LEU A 429 -23.47 -11.57 -8.83
CA LEU A 429 -22.01 -11.46 -8.95
C LEU A 429 -21.33 -12.04 -7.70
N LEU A 430 -20.47 -13.05 -7.88
CA LEU A 430 -19.68 -13.66 -6.82
C LEU A 430 -18.36 -12.93 -6.58
N GLY A 431 -17.70 -12.48 -7.66
CA GLY A 431 -16.38 -11.86 -7.57
C GLY A 431 -15.69 -11.77 -8.93
N THR A 432 -14.41 -11.41 -8.89
CA THR A 432 -13.53 -11.30 -10.06
C THR A 432 -12.15 -11.86 -9.70
N ASP A 433 -11.32 -12.15 -10.71
CA ASP A 433 -9.88 -12.44 -10.53
C ASP A 433 -8.99 -11.19 -10.62
N MET A 434 -9.58 -10.02 -10.92
CA MET A 434 -8.84 -8.84 -11.40
C MET A 434 -8.32 -7.96 -10.26
N HIS A 435 -9.05 -7.89 -9.14
CA HIS A 435 -8.70 -7.05 -8.00
C HIS A 435 -9.14 -7.70 -6.68
N VAL A 436 -8.31 -7.61 -5.64
CA VAL A 436 -8.55 -8.24 -4.32
C VAL A 436 -9.86 -7.77 -3.66
N MET A 437 -10.35 -6.57 -4.01
CA MET A 437 -11.63 -6.04 -3.52
C MET A 437 -12.86 -6.45 -4.38
N MET A 438 -12.66 -7.35 -5.35
CA MET A 438 -13.70 -8.10 -6.07
C MET A 438 -14.94 -7.28 -6.46
N GLY A 439 -14.76 -6.26 -7.28
CA GLY A 439 -15.85 -5.43 -7.82
C GLY A 439 -15.82 -3.96 -7.37
N GLU A 440 -15.03 -3.61 -6.35
CA GLU A 440 -14.91 -2.21 -5.92
C GLU A 440 -14.35 -1.32 -7.03
N MET A 441 -13.26 -1.76 -7.68
CA MET A 441 -12.46 -0.92 -8.57
C MET A 441 -12.80 -1.13 -10.04
N GLU A 442 -13.16 -2.36 -10.41
CA GLU A 442 -13.18 -2.83 -11.79
C GLU A 442 -14.59 -3.13 -12.31
N ILE A 443 -15.63 -3.19 -11.46
CA ILE A 443 -17.02 -3.41 -11.88
C ILE A 443 -17.85 -2.12 -11.65
N PRO A 444 -17.92 -1.21 -12.64
CA PRO A 444 -18.81 -0.05 -12.56
C PRO A 444 -20.29 -0.41 -12.60
N GLU A 445 -20.68 -1.46 -13.35
CA GLU A 445 -22.08 -1.81 -13.56
C GLU A 445 -22.29 -3.33 -13.54
N TYR A 446 -23.29 -3.76 -12.78
CA TYR A 446 -23.84 -5.09 -12.78
C TYR A 446 -25.37 -4.98 -12.62
N SER A 447 -26.13 -5.82 -13.30
CA SER A 447 -27.57 -5.89 -13.10
C SER A 447 -28.10 -7.26 -13.47
N TYR A 448 -29.17 -7.68 -12.79
CA TYR A 448 -30.00 -8.79 -13.21
C TYR A 448 -31.45 -8.30 -13.31
N ASP A 449 -32.06 -8.51 -14.48
CA ASP A 449 -33.46 -8.19 -14.72
C ASP A 449 -34.28 -9.49 -14.67
N ALA A 450 -35.15 -9.62 -13.67
CA ALA A 450 -35.93 -10.83 -13.45
C ALA A 450 -36.99 -11.08 -14.53
N GLY A 451 -37.54 -10.03 -15.15
CA GLY A 451 -38.59 -10.15 -16.17
C GLY A 451 -38.05 -10.71 -17.49
N SER A 452 -36.88 -10.25 -17.92
CA SER A 452 -36.17 -10.74 -19.11
C SER A 452 -35.23 -11.90 -18.82
N MET A 453 -34.92 -12.16 -17.55
CA MET A 453 -33.92 -13.12 -17.07
C MET A 453 -32.53 -12.86 -17.66
N ILE A 454 -32.11 -11.59 -17.67
CA ILE A 454 -30.84 -11.17 -18.26
C ILE A 454 -29.94 -10.57 -17.19
N CYS A 455 -28.71 -11.08 -17.10
CA CYS A 455 -27.62 -10.46 -16.38
C CYS A 455 -26.76 -9.64 -17.35
N ARG A 456 -26.48 -8.37 -16.99
CA ARG A 456 -25.56 -7.49 -17.73
C ARG A 456 -24.44 -7.05 -16.81
N LEU A 457 -23.21 -7.08 -17.31
CA LEU A 457 -22.05 -6.61 -16.59
C LEU A 457 -21.18 -5.75 -17.50
N LYS A 458 -20.57 -4.73 -16.89
CA LYS A 458 -19.51 -3.92 -17.47
C LYS A 458 -18.32 -3.93 -16.52
N ALA A 459 -17.14 -4.14 -17.08
CA ALA A 459 -15.88 -4.11 -16.36
C ALA A 459 -14.93 -3.08 -16.96
N ASN A 460 -14.05 -2.51 -16.13
CA ASN A 460 -12.99 -1.60 -16.52
C ASN A 460 -11.64 -2.07 -15.97
N ARG A 461 -10.68 -2.33 -16.87
CA ARG A 461 -9.32 -2.75 -16.54
C ARG A 461 -8.31 -2.27 -17.59
N PRO A 462 -7.49 -1.23 -17.30
CA PRO A 462 -6.63 -0.61 -18.31
C PRO A 462 -5.31 -1.34 -18.60
N ALA A 463 -4.77 -2.10 -17.65
CA ALA A 463 -3.44 -2.75 -17.80
C ALA A 463 -3.49 -4.21 -18.26
N ASP A 464 -4.66 -4.84 -18.19
CA ASP A 464 -4.80 -6.27 -18.44
C ASP A 464 -5.70 -6.50 -19.65
N PRO A 465 -5.26 -7.25 -20.66
CA PRO A 465 -6.10 -7.52 -21.82
C PRO A 465 -7.24 -8.50 -21.50
N ARG A 466 -7.16 -9.19 -20.35
CA ARG A 466 -8.09 -10.25 -19.96
C ARG A 466 -8.35 -10.24 -18.46
N GLY A 467 -9.51 -10.77 -18.08
CA GLY A 467 -9.89 -11.05 -16.69
C GLY A 467 -11.07 -12.01 -16.66
N MET A 468 -11.55 -12.33 -15.48
CA MET A 468 -12.68 -13.22 -15.26
C MET A 468 -13.66 -12.57 -14.28
N VAL A 469 -14.94 -12.72 -14.58
CA VAL A 469 -16.04 -12.43 -13.65
C VAL A 469 -16.74 -13.73 -13.30
N PHE A 470 -17.09 -13.92 -12.04
CA PHE A 470 -17.78 -15.11 -11.56
C PHE A 470 -19.20 -14.75 -11.13
N VAL A 471 -20.20 -15.48 -11.65
CA VAL A 471 -21.62 -15.27 -11.38
C VAL A 471 -22.21 -16.56 -10.81
N TYR A 472 -22.89 -16.44 -9.68
CA TYR A 472 -23.76 -17.47 -9.12
C TYR A 472 -25.09 -17.45 -9.85
N ALA A 473 -25.70 -18.61 -10.06
CA ALA A 473 -27.11 -18.71 -10.42
C ALA A 473 -27.79 -19.86 -9.65
N PRO A 474 -29.02 -19.67 -9.17
CA PRO A 474 -29.75 -20.70 -8.41
C PRO A 474 -30.06 -21.93 -9.27
N ASP A 475 -30.39 -23.05 -8.62
CA ASP A 475 -30.77 -24.31 -9.26
C ASP A 475 -32.10 -24.24 -10.04
N THR A 476 -32.84 -23.15 -9.90
CA THR A 476 -34.11 -22.88 -10.59
C THR A 476 -33.95 -22.33 -12.00
N VAL A 477 -32.72 -22.00 -12.43
CA VAL A 477 -32.47 -21.42 -13.75
C VAL A 477 -31.47 -22.23 -14.57
N TYR A 478 -31.55 -22.08 -15.90
CA TYR A 478 -30.54 -22.59 -16.83
C TYR A 478 -30.02 -21.46 -17.74
N ILE A 479 -28.86 -21.67 -18.34
CA ILE A 479 -28.21 -20.68 -19.23
C ILE A 479 -28.64 -20.95 -20.68
N LYS A 480 -29.12 -19.90 -21.37
CA LYS A 480 -29.53 -19.98 -22.78
C LYS A 480 -28.35 -19.78 -23.74
N ASN A 481 -27.42 -18.88 -23.41
CA ASN A 481 -26.25 -18.55 -24.22
C ASN A 481 -24.95 -19.01 -23.55
N PHE A 482 -24.68 -20.32 -23.59
CA PHE A 482 -23.53 -20.93 -22.91
C PHE A 482 -22.19 -20.74 -23.64
N ASP A 483 -22.19 -20.27 -24.89
CA ASP A 483 -20.96 -20.10 -25.68
C ASP A 483 -19.98 -19.13 -25.02
N GLY A 484 -18.72 -19.54 -24.94
CA GLY A 484 -17.65 -18.75 -24.30
C GLY A 484 -17.74 -18.59 -22.78
N LEU A 485 -18.60 -19.35 -22.09
CA LEU A 485 -18.69 -19.36 -20.62
C LEU A 485 -18.06 -20.63 -20.02
N HIS A 486 -17.51 -20.51 -18.81
CA HIS A 486 -17.06 -21.65 -18.00
C HIS A 486 -18.13 -21.96 -16.95
N ILE A 487 -18.92 -23.00 -17.16
CA ILE A 487 -20.08 -23.30 -16.31
C ILE A 487 -19.81 -24.56 -15.50
N ALA A 488 -19.91 -24.45 -14.19
CA ALA A 488 -19.88 -25.57 -13.26
C ALA A 488 -21.21 -25.64 -12.50
N ARG A 489 -21.68 -26.86 -12.25
CA ARG A 489 -22.80 -27.12 -11.33
C ARG A 489 -22.22 -27.51 -9.98
N ASP A 490 -22.69 -26.87 -8.92
CA ASP A 490 -22.36 -27.25 -7.57
C ASP A 490 -23.02 -28.60 -7.23
N GLY A 491 -22.22 -29.56 -6.77
CA GLY A 491 -22.69 -30.91 -6.48
C GLY A 491 -23.51 -31.02 -5.19
N THR A 492 -23.54 -29.98 -4.36
CA THR A 492 -24.24 -29.97 -3.07
C THR A 492 -25.67 -29.45 -3.20
N ASP A 493 -25.88 -28.39 -3.98
CA ASP A 493 -27.18 -27.71 -4.09
C ASP A 493 -27.67 -27.50 -5.52
N ASN A 494 -26.94 -27.98 -6.53
CA ASN A 494 -27.27 -27.86 -7.95
C ASN A 494 -27.27 -26.45 -8.52
N SER A 495 -26.83 -25.45 -7.77
CA SER A 495 -26.61 -24.11 -8.30
C SER A 495 -25.50 -24.11 -9.36
N LEU A 496 -25.42 -23.02 -10.13
CA LEU A 496 -24.41 -22.84 -11.15
C LEU A 496 -23.39 -21.77 -10.70
N VAL A 497 -22.11 -22.07 -10.94
CA VAL A 497 -21.01 -21.12 -10.88
C VAL A 497 -20.53 -20.87 -12.31
N ILE A 498 -20.61 -19.61 -12.74
CA ILE A 498 -20.41 -19.21 -14.12
C ILE A 498 -19.21 -18.28 -14.19
N GLY A 499 -18.09 -18.80 -14.70
CA GLY A 499 -16.94 -17.99 -15.11
C GLY A 499 -17.20 -17.33 -16.46
N VAL A 500 -17.05 -16.01 -16.50
CA VAL A 500 -17.27 -15.15 -17.66
C VAL A 500 -15.94 -14.53 -18.06
N PRO A 501 -15.23 -15.10 -19.05
CA PRO A 501 -13.97 -14.54 -19.54
C PRO A 501 -14.20 -13.16 -20.13
N LEU A 502 -13.37 -12.19 -19.77
CA LEU A 502 -13.41 -10.84 -20.32
C LEU A 502 -12.21 -10.61 -21.23
N VAL A 503 -12.44 -9.88 -22.31
CA VAL A 503 -11.39 -9.33 -23.18
C VAL A 503 -11.64 -7.83 -23.24
N PHE A 504 -10.67 -7.06 -22.76
CA PHE A 504 -10.79 -5.61 -22.67
C PHE A 504 -10.39 -4.95 -23.99
N ASP A 505 -11.15 -3.95 -24.39
CA ASP A 505 -10.82 -3.12 -25.56
C ASP A 505 -9.66 -2.15 -25.28
N ALA A 506 -9.31 -1.31 -26.26
CA ALA A 506 -8.24 -0.32 -26.11
C ALA A 506 -8.53 0.74 -25.04
N GLY A 507 -9.79 0.94 -24.67
CA GLY A 507 -10.22 1.79 -23.56
C GLY A 507 -10.23 1.09 -22.21
N GLY A 508 -9.88 -0.20 -22.17
CA GLY A 508 -9.93 -1.02 -20.97
C GLY A 508 -11.36 -1.44 -20.59
N ILE A 509 -12.32 -1.43 -21.51
CA ILE A 509 -13.73 -1.76 -21.22
C ILE A 509 -14.08 -3.16 -21.75
N ALA A 510 -14.86 -3.91 -20.99
CA ALA A 510 -15.49 -5.15 -21.43
C ALA A 510 -16.95 -5.20 -20.97
N GLU A 511 -17.85 -5.61 -21.85
CA GLU A 511 -19.27 -5.76 -21.56
C GLU A 511 -19.73 -7.19 -21.89
N ARG A 512 -20.57 -7.77 -21.04
CA ARG A 512 -21.13 -9.12 -21.26
C ARG A 512 -22.59 -9.21 -20.84
N GLU A 513 -23.30 -10.08 -21.54
CA GLU A 513 -24.69 -10.42 -21.27
C GLU A 513 -24.84 -11.94 -21.09
N ILE A 514 -25.50 -12.35 -20.01
CA ILE A 514 -25.86 -13.75 -19.76
C ILE A 514 -27.38 -13.83 -19.71
N ARG A 515 -27.95 -14.71 -20.53
CA ARG A 515 -29.39 -14.94 -20.65
C ARG A 515 -29.74 -16.25 -19.96
N PHE A 516 -30.73 -16.18 -19.09
CA PHE A 516 -31.23 -17.32 -18.36
C PHE A 516 -32.63 -17.72 -18.84
N GLY A 517 -33.05 -18.92 -18.47
CA GLY A 517 -34.44 -19.39 -18.56
C GLY A 517 -34.84 -20.11 -17.28
N ASN A 518 -36.15 -20.24 -17.06
CA ASN A 518 -36.68 -21.00 -15.94
C ASN A 518 -36.53 -22.50 -16.21
N LEU A 519 -35.85 -23.22 -15.32
CA LEU A 519 -35.60 -24.64 -15.50
C LEU A 519 -36.88 -25.46 -15.41
N GLN A 520 -37.80 -25.09 -14.52
CA GLN A 520 -39.07 -25.78 -14.33
C GLN A 520 -39.92 -25.74 -15.60
N GLU A 521 -40.04 -24.56 -16.22
CA GLU A 521 -40.76 -24.38 -17.49
C GLU A 521 -40.16 -25.22 -18.62
N ALA A 522 -38.82 -25.29 -18.70
CA ALA A 522 -38.14 -26.10 -19.70
C ALA A 522 -38.37 -27.60 -19.52
N LEU A 523 -38.32 -28.08 -18.27
CA LEU A 523 -38.61 -29.49 -17.93
C LEU A 523 -40.06 -29.86 -18.24
N ASP A 524 -41.01 -28.95 -17.98
CA ASP A 524 -42.42 -29.19 -18.26
C ASP A 524 -42.71 -29.19 -19.76
N MET A 525 -42.09 -28.32 -20.56
CA MET A 525 -42.14 -28.39 -22.03
C MET A 525 -41.53 -29.69 -22.58
N ALA A 526 -40.41 -30.15 -22.03
CA ALA A 526 -39.78 -31.40 -22.44
C ALA A 526 -40.68 -32.61 -22.15
N ARG A 527 -41.39 -32.61 -21.01
CA ARG A 527 -42.41 -33.62 -20.70
C ARG A 527 -43.57 -33.60 -21.70
N GLN A 528 -44.03 -32.41 -22.10
CA GLN A 528 -45.09 -32.28 -23.10
C GLN A 528 -44.67 -32.77 -24.50
N ASN A 529 -43.40 -32.65 -24.87
CA ASN A 529 -42.88 -33.15 -26.15
C ASN A 529 -42.59 -34.67 -26.16
N LEU A 530 -42.57 -35.30 -24.99
CA LEU A 530 -42.36 -36.75 -24.84
C LEU A 530 -43.67 -37.54 -24.65
N ALA A 531 -44.79 -36.84 -24.44
CA ALA A 531 -46.15 -37.39 -24.42
C ALA A 531 -46.78 -37.28 -25.81
#